data_AF-R5BFM3-F1
#
_entry.id   AF-R5BFM3-F1
#
_cell.length_a   1.000
_cell.length_b   1.000
_cell.length_c   1.000
_cell.angle_alpha   90.00
_cell.angle_beta   90.00
_cell.angle_gamma   90.00
#
_symmetry.space_group_name_H-M   'P 1'
#
loop_
_entity.id
_entity.type
_entity.pdbx_description
1 polymer ?
#
loop_
_entity_poly.entity_id
_entity_poly.type
_entity_poly.pdbx_seq_one_letter_code
_entity_poly.pdbx_strand_id
1 'polypeptide(L)'
;MKTTSLSRLFCAAMSLVILCSCGDDKPEPNVIVRPKDPKAVMAANLGEYLSKDYPSNVSYVEVTSDQVIVKGSCSGSGNYVLAEITPWQDVTEMEIFPYTESISGKSFTVTMKRIVPAREGIRYDRVFSKWAVVKVDGDKQVLDSHARYADEVAPKASPAALPLRNKKGFGAGDIDLYFSDCKEMNVGSITMNVVLNDYIKGEGSGYSYGGQNYSLGAFKDYVDRVTRRAGEMDLVVSAIILCQTNSIFKDPENKGGNYTMPNLTTAKAFNLYAAALEHMASTHCTPGNRISHWIMHNEVDFANEWTNMGDQPMLRYLDRYIKSMRICYNIARQYDQNASVLGSYTHCWAKADGSFAPKMMLEKTVEYSSAEGDFRWGVAYHPYPQNLTKPSFWIDDTQATYSLNSKYVTFKNLEVIDAWIRQKENFYKGKTKRVLFLSEQGTNSPSYSESDLALQAAGGAWAWKKVSKLDGIDAIQWHNWADNKAEGGLRIGLRTFGEGNIQSLTAKPVWYVWKAAGTSEEDSVFDKYKETLGITDWNSIMGQVE
;
A
#
# COMPACT_ATOMS: atom_id res chain seq x y z
N MET A 1 -16.42 19.75 55.30
CA MET A 1 -15.89 20.44 56.50
C MET A 1 -14.53 19.84 56.87
N LYS A 2 -13.45 20.56 56.58
CA LYS A 2 -12.24 20.79 57.38
C LYS A 2 -11.09 21.20 56.43
N THR A 3 -10.88 22.51 56.46
CA THR A 3 -9.75 23.36 56.03
C THR A 3 -8.41 22.85 56.58
N THR A 4 -7.22 23.11 56.00
CA THR A 4 -6.50 24.41 55.84
C THR A 4 -5.31 24.23 54.86
N SER A 5 -5.22 24.99 53.76
CA SER A 5 -4.26 26.10 53.47
C SER A 5 -2.80 25.95 53.94
N LEU A 6 -1.85 26.16 53.00
CA LEU A 6 -0.80 27.18 53.14
C LEU A 6 -0.11 27.47 51.79
N SER A 7 -0.11 28.75 51.43
CA SER A 7 0.52 29.37 50.27
C SER A 7 1.70 30.24 50.71
N ARG A 8 2.81 30.24 49.96
CA ARG A 8 3.88 31.27 49.93
C ARG A 8 4.50 31.23 48.52
N LEU A 9 4.22 32.16 47.60
CA LEU A 9 4.82 33.50 47.41
C LEU A 9 6.35 33.52 47.48
N PHE A 10 7.00 33.76 46.33
CA PHE A 10 8.25 34.50 46.25
C PHE A 10 8.27 35.33 44.95
N CYS A 11 8.40 36.64 45.14
CA CYS A 11 8.64 37.66 44.13
C CYS A 11 9.67 38.65 44.72
N ALA A 12 10.47 39.27 43.85
CA ALA A 12 11.42 40.37 44.07
C ALA A 12 12.78 40.02 44.76
N ALA A 13 13.91 40.66 44.47
CA ALA A 13 14.37 41.53 43.38
C ALA A 13 15.87 41.81 43.64
N MET A 14 16.60 42.15 42.56
CA MET A 14 17.74 43.07 42.48
C MET A 14 18.84 43.05 43.56
N SER A 15 20.04 42.66 43.13
CA SER A 15 21.28 43.29 43.59
C SER A 15 22.06 43.83 42.38
N LEU A 16 22.25 45.15 42.44
CA LEU A 16 22.98 46.00 41.53
C LEU A 16 24.49 45.81 41.74
N VAL A 17 25.26 45.50 40.70
CA VAL A 17 26.70 45.78 40.67
C VAL A 17 27.01 46.46 39.33
N ILE A 18 27.31 47.75 39.43
CA ILE A 18 27.85 48.58 38.36
C ILE A 18 29.37 48.45 38.42
N LEU A 19 29.98 47.96 37.35
CA LEU A 19 31.38 48.23 37.03
C LEU A 19 31.44 48.55 35.53
N CYS A 20 31.73 49.82 35.24
CA CYS A 20 31.98 50.34 33.90
C CYS A 20 33.28 49.74 33.33
N SER A 21 33.21 49.21 32.11
CA SER A 21 34.31 49.29 31.15
C SER A 21 33.74 49.09 29.74
N CYS A 22 34.06 50.04 28.87
CA CYS A 22 33.61 50.13 27.48
C CYS A 22 34.00 48.88 26.66
N GLY A 23 33.03 48.34 25.93
CA GLY A 23 33.21 47.33 24.89
C GLY A 23 31.92 47.25 24.08
N ASP A 24 32.00 47.49 22.77
CA ASP A 24 30.89 47.38 21.82
C ASP A 24 30.51 45.90 21.62
N ASP A 25 29.80 45.30 22.58
CA ASP A 25 29.25 43.95 22.41
C ASP A 25 27.81 44.04 21.92
N LYS A 26 27.66 43.93 20.59
CA LYS A 26 26.37 43.54 20.00
C LYS A 26 26.03 42.15 20.54
N PRO A 27 24.83 41.92 21.11
CA PRO A 27 24.39 40.56 21.40
C PRO A 27 24.16 39.86 20.05
N GLU A 28 25.11 39.04 19.61
CA GLU A 28 24.82 38.06 18.56
C GLU A 28 23.70 37.17 19.09
N PRO A 29 22.59 36.99 18.35
CA PRO A 29 21.60 36.00 18.74
C PRO A 29 22.33 34.66 18.76
N ASN A 30 22.35 34.01 19.92
CA ASN A 30 22.71 32.61 20.05
C ASN A 30 21.74 31.80 19.18
N VAL A 31 22.03 31.71 17.88
CA VAL A 31 21.38 30.78 16.97
C VAL A 31 21.89 29.42 17.38
N ILE A 32 21.16 28.78 18.29
CA ILE A 32 21.30 27.35 18.52
C ILE A 32 20.82 26.69 17.22
N VAL A 33 21.75 26.46 16.29
CA VAL A 33 21.53 25.60 15.13
C VAL A 33 21.35 24.20 15.69
N ARG A 34 20.09 23.82 15.95
CA ARG A 34 19.77 22.43 16.28
C ARG A 34 20.23 21.58 15.09
N PRO A 35 20.98 20.49 15.30
CA PRO A 35 21.29 19.55 14.22
C PRO A 35 20.00 19.16 13.51
N LYS A 36 19.98 19.21 12.17
CA LYS A 36 18.81 18.80 11.39
C LYS A 36 18.57 17.31 11.67
N ASP A 37 17.33 16.94 12.03
CA ASP A 37 16.90 15.57 12.19
C ASP A 37 17.28 14.75 10.93
N PRO A 38 18.11 13.69 11.03
CA PRO A 38 18.55 12.91 9.88
C PRO A 38 17.40 12.38 9.01
N LYS A 39 16.25 12.08 9.63
CA LYS A 39 15.07 11.61 8.89
C LYS A 39 14.49 12.71 8.01
N ALA A 40 14.41 13.93 8.54
CA ALA A 40 13.94 15.09 7.81
C ALA A 40 14.92 15.48 6.69
N VAL A 41 16.23 15.33 6.91
CA VAL A 41 17.25 15.53 5.87
C VAL A 41 17.07 14.53 4.73
N MET A 42 16.97 13.24 5.02
CA MET A 42 16.74 12.22 3.99
C MET A 42 15.45 12.48 3.20
N ALA A 43 14.37 12.89 3.88
CA ALA A 43 13.12 13.23 3.20
C ALA A 43 13.24 14.46 2.28
N ALA A 44 14.02 15.46 2.68
CA ALA A 44 14.34 16.60 1.83
C ALA A 44 15.19 16.19 0.63
N ASN A 45 16.23 15.37 0.84
CA ASN A 45 17.08 14.83 -0.21
C ASN A 45 16.26 14.03 -1.24
N LEU A 46 15.29 13.22 -0.79
CA LEU A 46 14.36 12.50 -1.68
C LEU A 46 13.48 13.45 -2.50
N GLY A 47 13.00 14.53 -1.89
CA GLY A 47 12.22 15.56 -2.60
C GLY A 47 13.06 16.29 -3.66
N GLU A 48 14.30 16.64 -3.33
CA GLU A 48 15.27 17.22 -4.27
C GLU A 48 15.61 16.24 -5.39
N TYR A 49 15.89 14.98 -5.04
CA TYR A 49 16.15 13.90 -6.00
C TYR A 49 15.02 13.79 -7.02
N LEU A 50 13.77 13.63 -6.58
CA LEU A 50 12.61 13.44 -7.48
C LEU A 50 12.33 14.65 -8.37
N SER A 51 12.58 15.86 -7.89
CA SER A 51 12.32 17.11 -8.64
C SER A 51 13.47 17.56 -9.53
N LYS A 52 14.68 17.01 -9.33
CA LYS A 52 15.88 17.43 -10.03
C LYS A 52 15.85 16.94 -11.48
N ASP A 53 16.16 17.85 -12.39
CA ASP A 53 16.52 17.51 -13.76
C ASP A 53 18.02 17.14 -13.80
N TYR A 54 18.29 15.88 -14.13
CA TYR A 54 19.64 15.36 -14.16
C TYR A 54 20.19 15.37 -15.59
N PRO A 55 21.48 15.70 -15.77
CA PRO A 55 22.08 15.77 -17.11
C PRO A 55 22.19 14.37 -17.76
N SER A 56 22.40 13.31 -16.98
CA SER A 56 22.49 11.95 -17.49
C SER A 56 21.22 11.16 -17.20
N ASN A 57 21.01 10.06 -17.91
CA ASN A 57 19.88 9.17 -17.68
C ASN A 57 20.23 7.68 -17.80
N VAL A 58 19.53 6.87 -17.03
CA VAL A 58 19.30 5.46 -17.36
C VAL A 58 17.93 5.40 -18.01
N SER A 59 17.86 5.02 -19.29
CA SER A 59 16.63 5.10 -20.08
C SER A 59 15.87 3.77 -20.14
N TYR A 60 16.57 2.65 -19.97
CA TYR A 60 15.96 1.33 -20.06
C TYR A 60 16.76 0.27 -19.29
N VAL A 61 16.05 -0.58 -18.55
CA VAL A 61 16.62 -1.74 -17.85
C VAL A 61 15.81 -2.99 -18.19
N GLU A 62 16.48 -3.97 -18.79
CA GLU A 62 15.89 -5.28 -19.09
C GLU A 62 16.59 -6.37 -18.29
N VAL A 63 15.80 -7.22 -17.65
CA VAL A 63 16.30 -8.38 -16.89
C VAL A 63 15.87 -9.64 -17.62
N THR A 64 16.81 -10.32 -18.26
CA THR A 64 16.56 -11.58 -18.97
C THR A 64 16.62 -12.77 -18.00
N SER A 65 16.64 -14.00 -18.51
CA SER A 65 16.83 -15.21 -17.70
C SER A 65 18.16 -15.22 -16.94
N ASP A 66 19.21 -14.64 -17.51
CA ASP A 66 20.59 -14.79 -17.05
C ASP A 66 21.41 -13.49 -17.06
N GLN A 67 20.88 -12.40 -17.64
CA GLN A 67 21.55 -11.11 -17.76
C GLN A 67 20.68 -9.93 -17.30
N VAL A 68 21.34 -8.82 -17.01
CA VAL A 68 20.73 -7.48 -16.92
C VAL A 68 21.37 -6.61 -17.99
N ILE A 69 20.55 -5.93 -18.78
CA ILE A 69 20.95 -5.03 -19.84
C ILE A 69 20.46 -3.63 -19.47
N VAL A 70 21.40 -2.72 -19.27
CA VAL A 70 21.12 -1.33 -18.87
C VAL A 70 21.55 -0.39 -19.98
N LYS A 71 20.62 0.46 -20.43
CA LYS A 71 20.84 1.47 -21.47
C LYS A 71 20.64 2.86 -20.89
N GLY A 72 21.39 3.81 -21.40
CA GLY A 72 21.31 5.19 -20.96
C GLY A 72 22.23 6.12 -21.73
N SER A 73 22.33 7.34 -21.22
CA SER A 73 23.22 8.35 -21.75
C SER A 73 23.86 9.16 -20.64
N CYS A 74 25.09 9.60 -20.88
CA CYS A 74 25.79 10.55 -20.05
C CYS A 74 25.92 11.86 -20.82
N SER A 75 25.53 12.97 -20.20
CA SER A 75 25.79 14.30 -20.77
C SER A 75 26.86 15.02 -19.96
N GLY A 76 27.93 15.44 -20.65
CA GLY A 76 29.06 16.16 -20.06
C GLY A 76 30.42 15.52 -20.33
N SER A 77 31.47 16.23 -19.93
CA SER A 77 32.85 15.74 -19.86
C SER A 77 33.13 15.22 -18.45
N GLY A 78 33.76 14.06 -18.34
CA GLY A 78 34.14 13.45 -17.07
C GLY A 78 34.15 11.93 -17.12
N ASN A 79 34.53 11.32 -16.01
CA ASN A 79 34.46 9.87 -15.83
C ASN A 79 33.11 9.51 -15.23
N TYR A 80 32.39 8.61 -15.89
CA TYR A 80 31.08 8.15 -15.44
C TYR A 80 31.11 6.64 -15.22
N VAL A 81 30.36 6.18 -14.23
CA VAL A 81 30.13 4.77 -13.94
C VAL A 81 28.65 4.51 -13.80
N LEU A 82 28.24 3.28 -14.09
CA LEU A 82 26.90 2.80 -13.83
C LEU A 82 26.89 2.17 -12.44
N ALA A 83 26.18 2.76 -11.49
CA ALA A 83 26.02 2.24 -10.15
C ALA A 83 24.83 1.27 -10.05
N GLU A 84 25.06 0.12 -9.44
CA GLU A 84 24.03 -0.81 -8.98
C GLU A 84 23.61 -0.42 -7.55
N ILE A 85 22.35 -0.04 -7.36
CA ILE A 85 21.78 0.25 -6.04
C ILE A 85 20.86 -0.90 -5.63
N THR A 86 21.21 -1.55 -4.52
CA THR A 86 20.45 -2.67 -3.95
C THR A 86 19.26 -2.18 -3.11
N PRO A 87 18.25 -3.02 -2.82
CA PRO A 87 17.07 -2.63 -2.04
C PRO A 87 17.36 -2.11 -0.63
N TRP A 88 18.51 -2.49 -0.05
CA TRP A 88 18.94 -2.08 1.29
C TRP A 88 19.85 -0.85 1.31
N GLN A 89 19.98 -0.17 0.18
CA GLN A 89 20.70 1.08 0.04
C GLN A 89 19.73 2.24 -0.22
N ASP A 90 20.14 3.43 0.19
CA ASP A 90 19.39 4.68 0.04
C ASP A 90 20.14 5.60 -0.92
N VAL A 91 19.65 5.71 -2.17
CA VAL A 91 20.36 6.37 -3.28
C VAL A 91 20.75 7.83 -2.97
N THR A 92 19.98 8.53 -2.14
CA THR A 92 20.23 9.92 -1.76
C THR A 92 21.19 10.09 -0.58
N GLU A 93 21.47 9.01 0.14
CA GLU A 93 22.32 9.02 1.34
C GLU A 93 23.69 8.36 1.08
N MET A 94 23.91 7.80 -0.11
CA MET A 94 25.15 7.18 -0.51
C MET A 94 26.19 8.22 -0.94
N GLU A 95 27.35 8.21 -0.26
CA GLU A 95 28.53 8.98 -0.68
C GLU A 95 29.46 8.15 -1.59
N ILE A 96 29.40 6.82 -1.46
CA ILE A 96 30.18 5.86 -2.24
C ILE A 96 29.23 4.79 -2.77
N PHE A 97 29.33 4.50 -4.06
CA PHE A 97 28.63 3.43 -4.76
C PHE A 97 29.58 2.23 -4.90
N PRO A 98 29.41 1.17 -4.09
CA PRO A 98 30.38 0.07 -4.02
C PRO A 98 30.30 -0.91 -5.20
N TYR A 99 29.23 -0.83 -5.99
CA TYR A 99 28.94 -1.76 -7.08
C TYR A 99 28.79 -0.96 -8.37
N THR A 100 29.86 -0.91 -9.16
CA THR A 100 29.91 -0.09 -10.37
C THR A 100 30.38 -0.88 -11.57
N GLU A 101 29.89 -0.48 -12.73
CA GLU A 101 30.33 -0.96 -14.03
C GLU A 101 30.81 0.25 -14.85
N SER A 102 31.81 0.04 -15.70
CA SER A 102 32.33 1.11 -16.55
C SER A 102 31.31 1.51 -17.62
N ILE A 103 31.12 2.82 -17.80
CA ILE A 103 30.36 3.38 -18.91
C ILE A 103 31.34 3.82 -20.01
N SER A 104 31.01 3.55 -21.27
CA SER A 104 31.76 4.06 -22.42
C SER A 104 30.86 4.87 -23.35
N GLY A 105 31.35 6.02 -23.80
CA GLY A 105 30.64 6.91 -24.72
C GLY A 105 29.53 7.74 -24.08
N LYS A 106 28.92 8.62 -24.90
CA LYS A 106 27.79 9.47 -24.49
C LYS A 106 26.48 8.69 -24.37
N SER A 107 26.35 7.59 -25.10
CA SER A 107 25.26 6.63 -24.98
C SER A 107 25.86 5.27 -24.72
N PHE A 108 25.26 4.51 -23.80
CA PHE A 108 25.84 3.26 -23.34
C PHE A 108 24.84 2.13 -23.32
N THR A 109 25.38 0.91 -23.39
CA THR A 109 24.70 -0.33 -23.06
C THR A 109 25.67 -1.15 -22.23
N VAL A 110 25.29 -1.46 -20.99
CA VAL A 110 26.08 -2.33 -20.10
C VAL A 110 25.30 -3.62 -19.93
N THR A 111 25.98 -4.75 -20.08
CA THR A 111 25.39 -6.09 -19.90
C THR A 111 26.15 -6.83 -18.83
N MET A 112 25.42 -7.34 -17.84
CA MET A 112 26.00 -8.00 -16.67
C MET A 112 25.24 -9.28 -16.37
N LYS A 113 25.89 -10.23 -15.67
CA LYS A 113 25.20 -11.43 -15.17
C LYS A 113 24.08 -11.02 -14.22
N ARG A 114 22.90 -11.64 -14.33
CA ARG A 114 21.76 -11.40 -13.44
C ARG A 114 22.03 -11.78 -11.99
N ILE A 115 22.71 -12.90 -11.78
CA ILE A 115 22.98 -13.44 -10.45
C ILE A 115 24.38 -13.06 -9.98
N VAL A 116 24.47 -12.54 -8.76
CA VAL A 116 25.71 -12.28 -8.04
C VAL A 116 25.84 -13.33 -6.93
N PRO A 117 26.84 -14.22 -6.97
CA PRO A 117 26.89 -15.38 -6.07
C PRO A 117 26.94 -15.08 -4.58
N ALA A 118 27.56 -13.97 -4.17
CA ALA A 118 27.82 -13.65 -2.76
C ALA A 118 27.81 -12.13 -2.51
N ARG A 119 26.70 -11.46 -2.83
CA ARG A 119 26.49 -10.04 -2.48
C ARG A 119 26.15 -9.97 -0.99
N GLU A 120 27.08 -9.49 -0.16
CA GLU A 120 26.87 -9.33 1.29
C GLU A 120 26.30 -10.60 1.97
N GLY A 121 26.80 -11.78 1.55
CA GLY A 121 26.41 -13.06 2.11
C GLY A 121 25.17 -13.74 1.50
N ILE A 122 24.58 -13.18 0.44
CA ILE A 122 23.46 -13.80 -0.29
C ILE A 122 23.77 -14.00 -1.78
N ARG A 123 23.15 -15.02 -2.38
CA ARG A 123 23.09 -15.21 -3.84
C ARG A 123 22.04 -14.25 -4.41
N TYR A 124 22.47 -13.05 -4.73
CA TYR A 124 21.60 -11.92 -5.08
C TYR A 124 21.17 -11.94 -6.55
N ASP A 125 19.90 -11.61 -6.78
CA ASP A 125 19.32 -11.42 -8.11
C ASP A 125 19.19 -9.93 -8.42
N ARG A 126 19.86 -9.46 -9.47
CA ARG A 126 19.85 -8.05 -9.87
C ARG A 126 18.51 -7.57 -10.41
N VAL A 127 17.50 -8.44 -10.54
CA VAL A 127 16.12 -8.03 -10.80
C VAL A 127 15.60 -7.02 -9.76
N PHE A 128 16.17 -7.02 -8.54
CA PHE A 128 15.78 -6.12 -7.46
C PHE A 128 16.58 -4.81 -7.42
N SER A 129 17.64 -4.68 -8.22
CA SER A 129 18.45 -3.48 -8.24
C SER A 129 17.76 -2.36 -9.02
N LYS A 130 18.06 -1.11 -8.63
CA LYS A 130 17.93 0.04 -9.52
C LYS A 130 19.32 0.54 -9.93
N TRP A 131 19.38 1.23 -11.07
CA TRP A 131 20.64 1.59 -11.72
C TRP A 131 20.72 3.09 -11.94
N ALA A 132 21.84 3.73 -11.61
CA ALA A 132 22.03 5.16 -11.81
C ALA A 132 23.38 5.48 -12.44
N VAL A 133 23.45 6.58 -13.18
CA VAL A 133 24.71 7.18 -13.63
C VAL A 133 25.31 7.97 -12.49
N VAL A 134 26.59 7.73 -12.22
CA VAL A 134 27.36 8.44 -11.19
C VAL A 134 28.60 9.04 -11.85
N LYS A 135 28.81 10.33 -11.60
CA LYS A 135 30.02 11.04 -12.00
C LYS A 135 31.11 10.84 -10.95
N VAL A 136 32.30 10.45 -11.41
CA VAL A 136 33.49 10.26 -10.56
C VAL A 136 34.44 11.44 -10.77
N ASP A 137 34.72 12.18 -9.69
CA ASP A 137 35.62 13.33 -9.67
C ASP A 137 36.63 13.19 -8.52
N GLY A 138 37.83 12.71 -8.84
CA GLY A 138 38.79 12.26 -7.85
C GLY A 138 38.19 11.14 -6.98
N ASP A 139 38.15 11.37 -5.67
CA ASP A 139 37.58 10.44 -4.69
C ASP A 139 36.06 10.60 -4.49
N LYS A 140 35.44 11.61 -5.12
CA LYS A 140 34.01 11.89 -4.96
C LYS A 140 33.18 11.17 -6.01
N GLN A 141 32.05 10.63 -5.57
CA GLN A 141 31.03 10.04 -6.43
C GLN A 141 29.73 10.83 -6.27
N VAL A 142 29.25 11.41 -7.37
CA VAL A 142 28.06 12.28 -7.38
C VAL A 142 27.02 11.70 -8.30
N LEU A 143 25.81 11.53 -7.79
CA LEU A 143 24.67 11.08 -8.58
C LEU A 143 24.39 12.05 -9.73
N ASP A 144 24.32 11.53 -10.95
CA ASP A 144 24.17 12.31 -12.18
C ASP A 144 22.95 11.89 -13.02
N SER A 145 22.15 10.95 -12.50
CA SER A 145 20.82 10.60 -13.03
C SER A 145 19.86 10.19 -11.92
N HIS A 146 18.56 10.18 -12.24
CA HIS A 146 17.63 9.31 -11.52
C HIS A 146 18.07 7.85 -11.61
N ALA A 147 17.83 7.08 -10.55
CA ALA A 147 18.03 5.64 -10.56
C ALA A 147 16.82 4.94 -11.17
N ARG A 148 17.01 3.88 -11.96
CA ARG A 148 15.94 3.20 -12.68
C ARG A 148 15.85 1.71 -12.36
N TYR A 149 14.65 1.23 -12.04
CA TYR A 149 14.35 -0.21 -11.89
C TYR A 149 14.14 -0.90 -13.24
N ALA A 150 14.05 -2.23 -13.23
CA ALA A 150 13.68 -3.02 -14.40
C ALA A 150 12.38 -2.53 -15.05
N ASP A 151 12.44 -2.25 -16.35
CA ASP A 151 11.28 -1.96 -17.20
C ASP A 151 10.60 -3.25 -17.67
N GLU A 152 11.43 -4.25 -17.96
CA GLU A 152 11.04 -5.57 -18.44
C GLU A 152 11.78 -6.64 -17.64
N VAL A 153 11.05 -7.69 -17.27
CA VAL A 153 11.56 -8.85 -16.53
C VAL A 153 11.10 -10.09 -17.26
N ALA A 154 12.05 -10.92 -17.69
CA ALA A 154 11.75 -12.17 -18.37
C ALA A 154 10.94 -13.10 -17.46
N PRO A 155 9.77 -13.59 -17.92
CA PRO A 155 8.94 -14.48 -17.14
C PRO A 155 9.56 -15.88 -17.05
N LYS A 156 9.40 -16.50 -15.88
CA LYS A 156 9.55 -17.94 -15.64
C LYS A 156 8.26 -18.70 -15.95
N ALA A 157 7.11 -18.06 -15.73
CA ALA A 157 5.78 -18.54 -16.11
C ALA A 157 4.92 -17.39 -16.66
N SER A 158 3.95 -17.73 -17.51
CA SER A 158 3.09 -16.75 -18.19
C SER A 158 1.67 -17.31 -18.31
N PRO A 159 0.91 -17.43 -17.19
CA PRO A 159 -0.45 -17.94 -17.21
C PRO A 159 -1.35 -17.06 -18.08
N ALA A 160 -2.42 -17.64 -18.62
CA ALA A 160 -3.48 -16.89 -19.29
C ALA A 160 -4.09 -15.85 -18.33
N ALA A 161 -4.66 -14.76 -18.84
CA ALA A 161 -5.33 -13.78 -18.00
C ALA A 161 -6.56 -14.40 -17.29
N LEU A 162 -6.76 -14.06 -16.02
CA LEU A 162 -8.00 -14.34 -15.28
C LEU A 162 -8.78 -13.02 -15.17
N PRO A 163 -9.73 -12.74 -16.07
CA PRO A 163 -10.48 -11.51 -16.05
C PRO A 163 -11.48 -11.49 -14.90
N LEU A 164 -11.71 -10.31 -14.34
CA LEU A 164 -12.77 -10.12 -13.35
C LEU A 164 -14.14 -10.30 -14.02
N ARG A 165 -14.98 -11.21 -13.48
CA ARG A 165 -16.31 -11.50 -14.05
C ARG A 165 -17.32 -10.38 -13.82
N ASN A 166 -17.22 -9.69 -12.68
CA ASN A 166 -18.04 -8.55 -12.30
C ASN A 166 -17.36 -7.81 -11.12
N LYS A 167 -17.83 -6.60 -10.81
CA LYS A 167 -17.25 -5.76 -9.75
C LYS A 167 -17.48 -6.28 -8.33
N LYS A 168 -18.36 -7.26 -8.12
CA LYS A 168 -18.84 -7.67 -6.80
C LYS A 168 -17.89 -8.68 -6.15
N GLY A 169 -17.48 -8.40 -4.92
CA GLY A 169 -16.66 -9.29 -4.11
C GLY A 169 -16.92 -9.10 -2.62
N PHE A 170 -16.31 -9.94 -1.80
CA PHE A 170 -16.27 -9.79 -0.34
C PHE A 170 -15.08 -10.57 0.23
N GLY A 171 -14.66 -10.19 1.42
CA GLY A 171 -13.42 -10.66 2.02
C GLY A 171 -13.59 -11.44 3.32
N ALA A 172 -12.44 -11.91 3.81
CA ALA A 172 -12.21 -12.34 5.19
C ALA A 172 -13.12 -13.48 5.70
N GLY A 173 -13.35 -14.49 4.85
CA GLY A 173 -13.79 -15.82 5.24
C GLY A 173 -13.01 -16.93 4.53
N ASP A 174 -13.05 -18.15 5.08
CA ASP A 174 -12.26 -19.28 4.57
C ASP A 174 -12.88 -20.68 4.82
N ILE A 175 -14.15 -20.73 5.22
CA ILE A 175 -14.90 -21.98 5.49
C ILE A 175 -15.88 -22.32 4.37
N ASP A 176 -16.45 -23.53 4.36
CA ASP A 176 -17.33 -23.96 3.26
C ASP A 176 -18.57 -23.07 3.09
N LEU A 177 -19.13 -22.54 4.18
CA LEU A 177 -20.24 -21.58 4.09
C LEU A 177 -19.83 -20.29 3.37
N TYR A 178 -18.61 -19.80 3.59
CA TYR A 178 -18.07 -18.63 2.89
C TYR A 178 -18.00 -18.88 1.38
N PHE A 179 -17.45 -20.02 0.96
CA PHE A 179 -17.37 -20.36 -0.46
C PHE A 179 -18.73 -20.68 -1.07
N SER A 180 -19.68 -21.20 -0.30
CA SER A 180 -21.07 -21.35 -0.72
C SER A 180 -21.71 -19.98 -1.01
N ASP A 181 -21.50 -18.99 -0.14
CA ASP A 181 -21.98 -17.62 -0.37
C ASP A 181 -21.31 -17.00 -1.61
N CYS A 182 -20.01 -17.27 -1.85
CA CYS A 182 -19.34 -16.77 -3.06
C CYS A 182 -20.05 -17.25 -4.32
N LYS A 183 -20.46 -18.53 -4.35
CA LYS A 183 -21.22 -19.12 -5.46
C LYS A 183 -22.62 -18.50 -5.55
N GLU A 184 -23.34 -18.47 -4.44
CA GLU A 184 -24.73 -18.00 -4.39
C GLU A 184 -24.86 -16.52 -4.78
N MET A 185 -23.91 -15.68 -4.39
CA MET A 185 -23.87 -14.27 -4.75
C MET A 185 -23.21 -14.01 -6.10
N ASN A 186 -22.61 -15.03 -6.74
CA ASN A 186 -21.88 -14.89 -8.00
C ASN A 186 -20.81 -13.77 -7.97
N VAL A 187 -19.96 -13.76 -6.94
CA VAL A 187 -18.87 -12.77 -6.86
C VAL A 187 -17.79 -13.00 -7.91
N GLY A 188 -17.13 -11.94 -8.36
CA GLY A 188 -16.00 -12.00 -9.28
C GLY A 188 -14.64 -12.13 -8.58
N SER A 189 -14.56 -11.80 -7.29
CA SER A 189 -13.30 -11.70 -6.56
C SER A 189 -13.45 -11.87 -5.05
N ILE A 190 -12.33 -12.14 -4.39
CA ILE A 190 -12.20 -12.18 -2.92
C ILE A 190 -10.91 -11.49 -2.45
N THR A 191 -10.86 -11.11 -1.17
CA THR A 191 -9.62 -10.77 -0.46
C THR A 191 -9.25 -11.84 0.57
N MET A 192 -7.94 -12.01 0.79
CA MET A 192 -7.41 -12.83 1.88
C MET A 192 -6.23 -12.15 2.56
N ASN A 193 -6.18 -12.21 3.89
CA ASN A 193 -5.06 -11.71 4.66
C ASN A 193 -3.95 -12.75 4.72
N VAL A 194 -2.71 -12.33 4.48
CA VAL A 194 -1.52 -13.17 4.54
C VAL A 194 -0.54 -12.62 5.54
N VAL A 195 -0.49 -13.24 6.71
CA VAL A 195 0.49 -12.92 7.76
C VAL A 195 1.82 -13.61 7.43
N LEU A 196 2.79 -12.85 6.93
CA LEU A 196 4.06 -13.39 6.43
C LEU A 196 4.85 -14.16 7.50
N ASN A 197 4.74 -13.75 8.77
CA ASN A 197 5.38 -14.40 9.91
C ASN A 197 4.91 -15.84 10.13
N ASP A 198 3.68 -16.13 9.71
CA ASP A 198 3.10 -17.46 9.79
C ASP A 198 3.35 -18.28 8.53
N TYR A 199 3.72 -17.61 7.43
CA TYR A 199 4.10 -18.21 6.16
C TYR A 199 5.57 -18.65 6.12
N ILE A 200 6.51 -17.76 6.48
CA ILE A 200 7.93 -18.10 6.69
C ILE A 200 8.31 -17.79 8.14
N LYS A 201 8.89 -18.80 8.81
CA LYS A 201 9.27 -18.74 10.23
C LYS A 201 10.72 -18.30 10.48
N GLY A 202 11.47 -18.01 9.42
CA GLY A 202 12.88 -17.62 9.46
C GLY A 202 13.78 -18.70 8.89
N GLU A 203 15.06 -18.69 9.27
CA GLU A 203 16.03 -19.68 8.81
C GLU A 203 15.64 -21.11 9.21
N GLY A 204 15.97 -22.07 8.34
CA GLY A 204 15.78 -23.49 8.62
C GLY A 204 15.63 -24.30 7.34
N SER A 205 14.57 -25.09 7.20
CA SER A 205 14.42 -26.04 6.09
C SER A 205 13.02 -26.02 5.48
N GLY A 206 12.94 -26.27 4.18
CA GLY A 206 11.67 -26.39 3.45
C GLY A 206 11.66 -25.58 2.18
N TYR A 207 12.40 -24.48 2.14
CA TYR A 207 12.56 -23.66 0.94
C TYR A 207 13.93 -22.99 0.89
N SER A 208 14.58 -23.01 -0.28
CA SER A 208 15.89 -22.40 -0.50
C SER A 208 15.76 -21.20 -1.43
N TYR A 209 16.23 -20.03 -0.99
CA TYR A 209 16.19 -18.81 -1.78
C TYR A 209 17.38 -17.91 -1.48
N GLY A 210 17.97 -17.33 -2.53
CA GLY A 210 19.10 -16.42 -2.39
C GLY A 210 20.31 -17.01 -1.64
N GLY A 211 20.53 -18.32 -1.75
CA GLY A 211 21.62 -19.01 -1.06
C GLY A 211 21.37 -19.26 0.44
N GLN A 212 20.17 -18.98 0.93
CA GLN A 212 19.72 -19.21 2.30
C GLN A 212 18.59 -20.24 2.33
N ASN A 213 18.37 -20.88 3.48
CA ASN A 213 17.29 -21.84 3.67
C ASN A 213 16.30 -21.34 4.72
N TYR A 214 15.01 -21.51 4.44
CA TYR A 214 13.91 -20.97 5.23
C TYR A 214 12.92 -22.07 5.62
N SER A 215 12.39 -21.94 6.84
CA SER A 215 11.31 -22.78 7.36
C SER A 215 9.96 -22.24 6.90
N LEU A 216 9.21 -23.05 6.16
CA LEU A 216 7.82 -22.75 5.80
C LEU A 216 6.89 -23.09 6.97
N GLY A 217 5.97 -22.19 7.29
CA GLY A 217 4.94 -22.38 8.31
C GLY A 217 3.64 -22.97 7.77
N ALA A 218 2.74 -23.35 8.66
CA ALA A 218 1.44 -23.93 8.32
C ALA A 218 0.52 -22.97 7.54
N PHE A 219 0.78 -21.66 7.60
CA PHE A 219 -0.02 -20.66 6.88
C PHE A 219 0.07 -20.81 5.35
N LYS A 220 1.10 -21.50 4.84
CA LYS A 220 1.18 -21.86 3.41
C LYS A 220 -0.03 -22.71 2.96
N ASP A 221 -0.51 -23.59 3.85
CA ASP A 221 -1.63 -24.50 3.55
C ASP A 221 -2.95 -23.74 3.56
N TYR A 222 -3.06 -22.69 4.38
CA TYR A 222 -4.18 -21.75 4.32
C TYR A 222 -4.22 -21.03 2.96
N VAL A 223 -3.09 -20.47 2.51
CA VAL A 223 -3.02 -19.77 1.21
C VAL A 223 -3.36 -20.72 0.05
N ASP A 224 -2.79 -21.93 0.02
CA ASP A 224 -3.10 -22.94 -1.00
C ASP A 224 -4.58 -23.35 -0.99
N ARG A 225 -5.16 -23.58 0.20
CA ARG A 225 -6.59 -23.90 0.33
C ARG A 225 -7.45 -22.78 -0.25
N VAL A 226 -7.25 -21.54 0.18
CA VAL A 226 -8.10 -20.41 -0.25
C VAL A 226 -7.99 -20.17 -1.76
N THR A 227 -6.77 -20.18 -2.30
CA THR A 227 -6.52 -19.97 -3.75
C THR A 227 -7.09 -21.10 -4.60
N ARG A 228 -7.04 -22.35 -4.16
CA ARG A 228 -7.68 -23.48 -4.86
C ARG A 228 -9.19 -23.39 -4.84
N ARG A 229 -9.79 -23.10 -3.68
CA ARG A 229 -11.24 -22.94 -3.56
C ARG A 229 -11.73 -21.78 -4.44
N ALA A 230 -11.01 -20.66 -4.46
CA ALA A 230 -11.25 -19.56 -5.38
C ALA A 230 -11.14 -19.98 -6.86
N GLY A 231 -10.14 -20.80 -7.18
CA GLY A 231 -9.92 -21.35 -8.51
C GLY A 231 -11.04 -22.24 -9.04
N GLU A 232 -11.72 -23.01 -8.18
CA GLU A 232 -12.92 -23.80 -8.57
C GLU A 232 -14.08 -22.94 -9.10
N MET A 233 -14.02 -21.63 -8.88
CA MET A 233 -15.07 -20.65 -9.18
C MET A 233 -14.56 -19.51 -10.08
N ASP A 234 -13.33 -19.61 -10.59
CA ASP A 234 -12.66 -18.57 -11.37
C ASP A 234 -12.65 -17.19 -10.68
N LEU A 235 -12.44 -17.16 -9.36
CA LEU A 235 -12.39 -15.92 -8.60
C LEU A 235 -11.01 -15.28 -8.65
N VAL A 236 -10.99 -13.97 -8.89
CA VAL A 236 -9.79 -13.14 -8.73
C VAL A 236 -9.45 -13.02 -7.24
N VAL A 237 -8.27 -13.49 -6.84
CA VAL A 237 -7.80 -13.41 -5.45
C VAL A 237 -6.88 -12.21 -5.27
N SER A 238 -7.21 -11.36 -4.29
CA SER A 238 -6.37 -10.25 -3.84
C SER A 238 -5.78 -10.56 -2.46
N ALA A 239 -4.48 -10.85 -2.39
CA ALA A 239 -3.78 -11.17 -1.16
C ALA A 239 -3.26 -9.90 -0.48
N ILE A 240 -3.65 -9.66 0.78
CA ILE A 240 -3.18 -8.55 1.60
C ILE A 240 -1.97 -9.04 2.40
N ILE A 241 -0.79 -8.54 2.07
CA ILE A 241 0.49 -9.01 2.62
C ILE A 241 0.83 -8.25 3.89
N LEU A 242 0.92 -8.94 5.03
CA LEU A 242 1.02 -8.33 6.36
C LEU A 242 2.25 -8.84 7.12
N CYS A 243 2.99 -7.92 7.73
CA CYS A 243 4.11 -8.23 8.63
C CYS A 243 3.74 -7.79 10.05
N GLN A 244 3.55 -8.68 11.03
CA GLN A 244 3.26 -8.21 12.40
C GLN A 244 4.50 -7.58 13.05
N THR A 245 4.27 -6.72 14.04
CA THR A 245 5.31 -5.93 14.72
C THR A 245 6.25 -6.76 15.60
N ASN A 246 5.85 -7.96 16.02
CA ASN A 246 6.64 -8.90 16.80
C ASN A 246 7.27 -10.00 15.92
N SER A 247 7.89 -9.62 14.80
CA SER A 247 8.33 -10.58 13.79
C SER A 247 9.75 -10.39 13.28
N ILE A 248 10.24 -11.41 12.58
CA ILE A 248 11.51 -11.40 11.84
C ILE A 248 11.53 -10.42 10.66
N PHE A 249 10.36 -9.90 10.25
CA PHE A 249 10.25 -8.90 9.19
C PHE A 249 10.18 -7.47 9.74
N LYS A 250 10.22 -7.28 11.07
CA LYS A 250 10.06 -5.99 11.72
C LYS A 250 11.10 -4.96 11.27
N ASP A 251 10.64 -3.83 10.73
CA ASP A 251 11.53 -2.69 10.48
C ASP A 251 12.19 -2.24 11.80
N PRO A 252 13.51 -1.99 11.81
CA PRO A 252 14.24 -1.64 13.03
C PRO A 252 13.73 -0.37 13.72
N GLU A 253 13.05 0.54 13.01
CA GLU A 253 12.50 1.77 13.57
C GLU A 253 11.05 1.67 14.02
N ASN A 254 10.39 0.52 13.82
CA ASN A 254 9.02 0.30 14.27
C ASN A 254 8.87 0.48 15.80
N LYS A 255 7.87 1.26 16.20
CA LYS A 255 7.59 1.60 17.61
C LYS A 255 6.26 1.04 18.14
N GLY A 256 5.48 0.33 17.33
CA GLY A 256 4.14 -0.13 17.70
C GLY A 256 3.27 -0.43 16.49
N GLY A 257 1.94 -0.37 16.66
CA GLY A 257 0.95 -0.69 15.64
C GLY A 257 0.62 -2.18 15.52
N ASN A 258 -0.32 -2.50 14.63
CA ASN A 258 -0.76 -3.86 14.32
C ASN A 258 0.23 -4.58 13.39
N TYR A 259 0.73 -3.86 12.37
CA TYR A 259 1.74 -4.37 11.44
C TYR A 259 2.90 -3.38 11.29
N THR A 260 3.98 -3.86 10.68
CA THR A 260 5.24 -3.15 10.48
C THR A 260 5.58 -3.11 8.99
N MET A 261 6.21 -2.01 8.56
CA MET A 261 6.93 -2.02 7.28
C MET A 261 7.98 -3.16 7.31
N PRO A 262 8.24 -3.87 6.19
CA PRO A 262 9.27 -4.90 6.18
C PRO A 262 10.66 -4.29 6.36
N ASN A 263 11.50 -4.99 7.11
CA ASN A 263 12.91 -4.68 7.25
C ASN A 263 13.62 -4.90 5.91
N LEU A 264 14.04 -3.79 5.31
CA LEU A 264 14.85 -3.78 4.10
C LEU A 264 16.21 -3.14 4.34
N THR A 265 16.70 -3.01 5.58
CA THR A 265 17.95 -2.27 5.87
C THR A 265 19.22 -3.11 5.71
N THR A 266 19.10 -4.41 5.42
CA THR A 266 20.24 -5.31 5.20
C THR A 266 19.94 -6.31 4.10
N ALA A 267 20.98 -6.83 3.44
CA ALA A 267 20.86 -7.89 2.44
C ALA A 267 20.12 -9.13 2.98
N LYS A 268 20.41 -9.54 4.22
CA LYS A 268 19.77 -10.69 4.87
C LYS A 268 18.28 -10.48 5.12
N ALA A 269 17.89 -9.32 5.64
CA ALA A 269 16.48 -9.01 5.91
C ALA A 269 15.68 -8.88 4.61
N PHE A 270 16.25 -8.23 3.59
CA PHE A 270 15.71 -8.20 2.24
C PHE A 270 15.50 -9.63 1.68
N ASN A 271 16.52 -10.50 1.76
CA ASN A 271 16.44 -11.84 1.19
C ASN A 271 15.35 -12.69 1.84
N LEU A 272 15.16 -12.55 3.15
CA LEU A 272 14.08 -13.19 3.89
C LEU A 272 12.70 -12.72 3.40
N TYR A 273 12.52 -11.40 3.24
CA TYR A 273 11.28 -10.82 2.71
C TYR A 273 10.98 -11.28 1.27
N ALA A 274 11.99 -11.23 0.41
CA ALA A 274 11.89 -11.69 -0.97
C ALA A 274 11.60 -13.21 -1.05
N ALA A 275 12.18 -14.03 -0.17
CA ALA A 275 11.91 -15.47 -0.12
C ALA A 275 10.43 -15.78 0.13
N ALA A 276 9.78 -15.05 1.04
CA ALA A 276 8.37 -15.28 1.36
C ALA A 276 7.46 -14.94 0.18
N LEU A 277 7.71 -13.80 -0.46
CA LEU A 277 6.98 -13.36 -1.64
C LEU A 277 7.23 -14.30 -2.84
N GLU A 278 8.47 -14.75 -3.04
CA GLU A 278 8.84 -15.60 -4.18
C GLU A 278 8.24 -17.00 -4.07
N HIS A 279 8.29 -17.62 -2.90
CA HIS A 279 7.65 -18.92 -2.68
C HIS A 279 6.13 -18.84 -2.93
N MET A 280 5.46 -17.79 -2.44
CA MET A 280 4.04 -17.59 -2.74
C MET A 280 3.78 -17.39 -4.23
N ALA A 281 4.54 -16.50 -4.88
CA ALA A 281 4.31 -16.16 -6.28
C ALA A 281 4.58 -17.36 -7.22
N SER A 282 5.61 -18.15 -6.93
CA SER A 282 5.93 -19.36 -7.72
C SER A 282 4.95 -20.50 -7.49
N THR A 283 4.32 -20.59 -6.32
CA THR A 283 3.34 -21.63 -5.98
C THR A 283 1.94 -21.30 -6.48
N HIS A 284 1.54 -20.01 -6.41
CA HIS A 284 0.18 -19.55 -6.68
C HIS A 284 0.11 -18.72 -7.98
N CYS A 285 0.56 -19.31 -9.09
CA CYS A 285 0.53 -18.69 -10.43
C CYS A 285 -0.09 -19.58 -11.52
N THR A 286 -0.78 -20.66 -11.14
CA THR A 286 -1.32 -21.65 -12.10
C THR A 286 -2.84 -21.52 -12.26
N PRO A 287 -3.43 -21.99 -13.37
CA PRO A 287 -4.89 -22.07 -13.50
C PRO A 287 -5.50 -22.84 -12.32
N GLY A 288 -6.52 -22.26 -11.67
CA GLY A 288 -7.16 -22.84 -10.50
C GLY A 288 -6.38 -22.70 -9.17
N ASN A 289 -5.19 -22.10 -9.17
CA ASN A 289 -4.43 -21.78 -7.95
C ASN A 289 -3.56 -20.54 -8.19
N ARG A 290 -4.14 -19.36 -7.96
CA ARG A 290 -3.55 -18.09 -8.39
C ARG A 290 -3.82 -16.94 -7.44
N ILE A 291 -2.78 -16.15 -7.15
CA ILE A 291 -2.90 -14.80 -6.58
C ILE A 291 -2.82 -13.80 -7.73
N SER A 292 -3.88 -13.02 -7.93
CA SER A 292 -3.97 -12.05 -9.04
C SER A 292 -3.55 -10.65 -8.62
N HIS A 293 -3.89 -10.24 -7.39
CA HIS A 293 -3.49 -8.95 -6.85
C HIS A 293 -2.72 -9.13 -5.54
N TRP A 294 -1.66 -8.35 -5.41
CA TRP A 294 -0.80 -8.32 -4.23
C TRP A 294 -0.98 -6.95 -3.57
N ILE A 295 -1.85 -6.87 -2.57
CA ILE A 295 -2.08 -5.67 -1.79
C ILE A 295 -0.96 -5.59 -0.76
N MET A 296 -0.11 -4.57 -0.88
CA MET A 296 1.09 -4.44 -0.06
C MET A 296 0.76 -3.71 1.22
N HIS A 297 0.79 -4.45 2.33
CA HIS A 297 0.50 -3.98 3.68
C HIS A 297 -0.93 -3.46 3.82
N ASN A 298 -1.27 -2.93 5.00
CA ASN A 298 -2.61 -2.40 5.28
C ASN A 298 -2.54 -0.91 5.56
N GLU A 299 -3.47 -0.15 4.96
CA GLU A 299 -3.73 1.27 5.24
C GLU A 299 -2.44 2.08 5.45
N VAL A 300 -1.58 2.10 4.43
CA VAL A 300 -0.21 2.58 4.59
C VAL A 300 -0.12 4.07 4.88
N ASP A 301 -1.17 4.83 4.59
CA ASP A 301 -1.33 6.23 4.96
C ASP A 301 -1.60 6.42 6.46
N PHE A 302 -2.14 5.41 7.13
CA PHE A 302 -2.28 5.39 8.59
C PHE A 302 -1.14 4.60 9.24
N ALA A 303 0.08 4.95 8.81
CA ALA A 303 1.33 4.25 9.10
C ALA A 303 1.51 3.87 10.57
N ASN A 304 1.21 4.78 11.51
CA ASN A 304 1.45 4.53 12.94
C ASN A 304 0.64 3.33 13.49
N GLU A 305 -0.57 3.12 12.97
CA GLU A 305 -1.46 2.05 13.42
C GLU A 305 -1.26 0.78 12.60
N TRP A 306 -1.17 0.89 11.27
CA TRP A 306 -1.32 -0.27 10.40
C TRP A 306 -0.07 -0.72 9.67
N THR A 307 0.92 0.13 9.40
CA THR A 307 2.16 -0.29 8.72
C THR A 307 3.34 0.50 9.28
N ASN A 308 3.67 0.23 10.54
CA ASN A 308 4.49 1.15 11.33
C ASN A 308 5.99 0.99 11.06
N MET A 309 6.66 2.13 10.91
CA MET A 309 8.11 2.31 10.78
C MET A 309 8.62 3.38 11.77
N GLY A 310 7.91 3.59 12.87
CA GLY A 310 8.10 4.71 13.79
C GLY A 310 7.64 6.05 13.22
N ASP A 311 7.94 7.15 13.92
CA ASP A 311 7.65 8.51 13.44
C ASP A 311 8.57 8.83 12.25
N GLN A 312 7.96 9.11 11.10
CA GLN A 312 8.67 9.31 9.84
C GLN A 312 8.11 10.50 9.06
N PRO A 313 8.98 11.30 8.41
CA PRO A 313 8.54 12.14 7.31
C PRO A 313 8.01 11.27 6.16
N MET A 314 6.94 11.74 5.50
CA MET A 314 6.20 10.96 4.50
C MET A 314 7.08 10.42 3.37
N LEU A 315 7.98 11.22 2.78
CA LEU A 315 8.79 10.76 1.64
C LEU A 315 9.75 9.63 2.02
N ARG A 316 10.33 9.66 3.22
CA ARG A 316 11.20 8.57 3.71
C ARG A 316 10.41 7.28 3.92
N TYR A 317 9.22 7.41 4.50
CA TYR A 317 8.31 6.28 4.68
C TYR A 317 7.86 5.71 3.32
N LEU A 318 7.49 6.58 2.38
CA LEU A 318 7.07 6.20 1.04
C LEU A 318 8.20 5.56 0.24
N ASP A 319 9.45 6.03 0.35
CA ASP A 319 10.59 5.37 -0.30
C ASP A 319 10.73 3.91 0.13
N ARG A 320 10.64 3.66 1.45
CA ARG A 320 10.68 2.29 1.99
C ARG A 320 9.51 1.45 1.49
N TYR A 321 8.32 2.05 1.43
CA TYR A 321 7.12 1.39 0.95
C TYR A 321 7.21 1.04 -0.56
N ILE A 322 7.66 1.98 -1.40
CA ILE A 322 7.87 1.76 -2.84
C ILE A 322 8.89 0.64 -3.08
N LYS A 323 9.98 0.59 -2.30
CA LYS A 323 10.92 -0.55 -2.37
C LYS A 323 10.21 -1.88 -2.11
N SER A 324 9.35 -1.96 -1.08
CA SER A 324 8.55 -3.15 -0.80
C SER A 324 7.60 -3.52 -1.95
N MET A 325 6.90 -2.54 -2.54
CA MET A 325 6.03 -2.75 -3.71
C MET A 325 6.82 -3.22 -4.94
N ARG A 326 8.00 -2.65 -5.21
CA ARG A 326 8.89 -3.00 -6.32
C ARG A 326 9.41 -4.43 -6.21
N ILE A 327 9.79 -4.85 -4.99
CA ILE A 327 10.22 -6.23 -4.73
C ILE A 327 9.10 -7.20 -5.08
N CYS A 328 7.88 -6.96 -4.59
CA CYS A 328 6.73 -7.80 -4.92
C CYS A 328 6.43 -7.78 -6.42
N TYR A 329 6.45 -6.61 -7.06
CA TYR A 329 6.19 -6.48 -8.49
C TYR A 329 7.20 -7.27 -9.34
N ASN A 330 8.49 -7.14 -9.05
CA ASN A 330 9.56 -7.83 -9.78
C ASN A 330 9.54 -9.35 -9.56
N ILE A 331 9.04 -9.82 -8.41
CA ILE A 331 8.77 -11.24 -8.16
C ILE A 331 7.53 -11.70 -8.93
N ALA A 332 6.39 -11.05 -8.73
CA ALA A 332 5.11 -11.44 -9.32
C ALA A 332 5.19 -11.44 -10.85
N ARG A 333 5.87 -10.47 -11.46
CA ARG A 333 6.06 -10.36 -12.92
C ARG A 333 6.78 -11.58 -13.52
N GLN A 334 7.60 -12.28 -12.75
CA GLN A 334 8.26 -13.50 -13.23
C GLN A 334 7.31 -14.69 -13.34
N TYR A 335 6.19 -14.68 -12.62
CA TYR A 335 5.28 -15.82 -12.54
C TYR A 335 3.90 -15.53 -13.14
N ASP A 336 3.51 -14.26 -13.18
CA ASP A 336 2.25 -13.79 -13.72
C ASP A 336 2.34 -12.34 -14.24
N GLN A 337 2.39 -12.20 -15.56
CA GLN A 337 2.37 -10.92 -16.26
C GLN A 337 1.06 -10.14 -16.10
N ASN A 338 -0.01 -10.80 -15.64
CA ASN A 338 -1.31 -10.16 -15.40
C ASN A 338 -1.44 -9.69 -13.95
N ALA A 339 -0.57 -10.14 -13.05
CA ALA A 339 -0.63 -9.74 -11.65
C ALA A 339 -0.38 -8.23 -11.50
N SER A 340 -1.07 -7.64 -10.53
CA SER A 340 -0.91 -6.23 -10.14
C SER A 340 -0.52 -6.13 -8.67
N VAL A 341 0.32 -5.15 -8.35
CA VAL A 341 0.68 -4.81 -6.97
C VAL A 341 -0.14 -3.59 -6.58
N LEU A 342 -0.89 -3.65 -5.51
CA LEU A 342 -1.79 -2.56 -5.12
C LEU A 342 -1.32 -1.96 -3.80
N GLY A 343 -1.41 -0.64 -3.68
CA GLY A 343 -1.21 0.02 -2.39
C GLY A 343 -2.51 0.24 -1.63
N SER A 344 -2.54 -0.11 -0.35
CA SER A 344 -3.73 0.00 0.50
C SER A 344 -3.85 1.36 1.18
N TYR A 345 -5.02 1.98 1.15
CA TYR A 345 -5.25 3.31 1.72
C TYR A 345 -6.60 3.43 2.42
N THR A 346 -6.66 4.18 3.52
CA THR A 346 -7.90 4.48 4.26
C THR A 346 -8.88 5.34 3.43
N HIS A 347 -10.06 5.65 3.99
CA HIS A 347 -11.02 6.62 3.46
C HIS A 347 -10.55 8.08 3.53
N CYS A 348 -9.37 8.36 4.08
CA CYS A 348 -8.75 9.68 3.98
C CYS A 348 -8.36 9.99 2.52
N TRP A 349 -8.34 11.27 2.14
CA TRP A 349 -7.97 11.64 0.78
C TRP A 349 -6.97 12.79 0.71
N ALA A 350 -7.45 14.04 0.69
CA ALA A 350 -6.57 15.23 0.63
C ALA A 350 -6.11 15.72 2.01
N LYS A 351 -6.49 15.03 3.09
CA LYS A 351 -6.10 15.33 4.47
C LYS A 351 -5.50 14.09 5.12
N ALA A 352 -4.45 14.27 5.91
CA ALA A 352 -4.00 13.25 6.85
C ALA A 352 -4.92 13.23 8.07
N ASP A 353 -5.52 12.08 8.35
CA ASP A 353 -6.24 11.82 9.60
C ASP A 353 -5.61 10.57 10.23
N GLY A 354 -4.46 10.78 10.88
CA GLY A 354 -3.51 9.71 11.16
C GLY A 354 -2.11 10.17 10.75
N SER A 355 -1.44 9.41 9.88
CA SER A 355 -0.05 9.72 9.50
C SER A 355 0.04 10.58 8.24
N PHE A 356 -0.55 10.17 7.11
CA PHE A 356 -0.36 10.80 5.80
C PHE A 356 -1.67 10.93 5.00
N ALA A 357 -1.69 11.81 4.00
CA ALA A 357 -2.83 11.96 3.08
C ALA A 357 -2.65 11.01 1.88
N PRO A 358 -3.59 10.09 1.59
CA PRO A 358 -3.50 9.17 0.45
C PRO A 358 -3.25 9.83 -0.89
N LYS A 359 -3.93 10.95 -1.18
CA LYS A 359 -3.76 11.69 -2.44
C LYS A 359 -2.29 12.08 -2.66
N MET A 360 -1.65 12.65 -1.63
CA MET A 360 -0.25 13.07 -1.69
C MET A 360 0.70 11.88 -1.86
N MET A 361 0.45 10.77 -1.17
CA MET A 361 1.27 9.56 -1.33
C MET A 361 1.16 8.97 -2.74
N LEU A 362 -0.04 8.97 -3.33
CA LEU A 362 -0.29 8.52 -4.69
C LEU A 362 0.36 9.45 -5.73
N GLU A 363 0.26 10.77 -5.57
CA GLU A 363 0.94 11.75 -6.42
C GLU A 363 2.46 11.55 -6.38
N LYS A 364 3.05 11.35 -5.19
CA LYS A 364 4.47 11.01 -5.08
C LYS A 364 4.82 9.65 -5.68
N THR A 365 3.91 8.67 -5.62
CA THR A 365 4.09 7.38 -6.31
C THR A 365 4.15 7.55 -7.84
N VAL A 366 3.37 8.48 -8.40
CA VAL A 366 3.45 8.86 -9.84
C VAL A 366 4.80 9.53 -10.14
N GLU A 367 5.29 10.42 -9.27
CA GLU A 367 6.63 11.02 -9.41
C GLU A 367 7.75 9.96 -9.40
N TYR A 368 7.73 9.04 -8.42
CA TYR A 368 8.66 7.89 -8.39
C TYR A 368 8.57 7.03 -9.65
N SER A 369 7.37 6.80 -10.17
CA SER A 369 7.16 6.01 -11.39
C SER A 369 7.76 6.70 -12.61
N SER A 370 7.68 8.03 -12.66
CA SER A 370 8.26 8.83 -13.75
C SER A 370 9.80 8.88 -13.66
N ALA A 371 10.34 9.07 -12.45
CA ALA A 371 11.77 9.16 -12.21
C ALA A 371 12.50 7.82 -12.35
N GLU A 372 11.94 6.76 -11.75
CA GLU A 372 12.66 5.49 -11.56
C GLU A 372 12.22 4.35 -12.50
N GLY A 373 11.45 4.69 -13.54
CA GLY A 373 10.84 3.74 -14.46
C GLY A 373 9.52 3.18 -13.93
N ASP A 374 8.47 3.20 -14.73
CA ASP A 374 7.11 2.91 -14.25
C ASP A 374 6.89 1.40 -14.03
N PHE A 375 6.08 1.04 -13.04
CA PHE A 375 5.64 -0.33 -12.76
C PHE A 375 4.13 -0.41 -12.61
N ARG A 376 3.54 -1.60 -12.80
CA ARG A 376 2.10 -1.82 -12.79
C ARG A 376 1.54 -1.87 -11.36
N TRP A 377 1.71 -0.78 -10.61
CA TRP A 377 1.01 -0.55 -9.37
C TRP A 377 -0.44 -0.13 -9.61
N GLY A 378 -1.30 -0.37 -8.62
CA GLY A 378 -2.66 0.13 -8.54
C GLY A 378 -3.05 0.49 -7.10
N VAL A 379 -4.34 0.67 -6.86
CA VAL A 379 -4.89 1.21 -5.61
C VAL A 379 -5.88 0.22 -5.01
N ALA A 380 -5.73 -0.04 -3.72
CA ALA A 380 -6.61 -0.81 -2.86
C ALA A 380 -7.19 0.17 -1.83
N TYR A 381 -8.33 0.78 -2.12
CA TYR A 381 -8.86 1.91 -1.34
C TYR A 381 -9.98 1.46 -0.39
N HIS A 382 -10.06 2.02 0.81
CA HIS A 382 -11.01 1.61 1.85
C HIS A 382 -12.05 2.71 2.12
N PRO A 383 -13.09 2.90 1.30
CA PRO A 383 -14.04 4.01 1.41
C PRO A 383 -15.10 3.79 2.51
N TYR A 384 -14.66 3.56 3.74
CA TYR A 384 -15.53 3.57 4.91
C TYR A 384 -16.26 4.91 5.08
N PRO A 385 -17.42 4.91 5.76
CA PRO A 385 -18.00 6.13 6.30
C PRO A 385 -16.97 6.96 7.09
N GLN A 386 -17.08 8.28 7.03
CA GLN A 386 -16.16 9.20 7.72
C GLN A 386 -16.02 8.85 9.21
N ASN A 387 -17.14 8.45 9.83
CA ASN A 387 -17.16 7.82 11.15
C ASN A 387 -17.72 6.40 11.01
N LEU A 388 -16.86 5.39 11.20
CA LEU A 388 -17.21 3.97 11.03
C LEU A 388 -18.38 3.52 11.92
N THR A 389 -18.63 4.20 13.04
CA THR A 389 -19.75 3.85 13.94
C THR A 389 -21.11 4.32 13.42
N LYS A 390 -21.14 5.26 12.46
CA LYS A 390 -22.35 5.88 11.93
C LYS A 390 -22.71 5.33 10.54
N PRO A 391 -23.78 4.52 10.42
CA PRO A 391 -24.13 3.93 9.13
C PRO A 391 -24.75 4.91 8.13
N SER A 392 -25.33 6.02 8.59
CA SER A 392 -26.04 7.01 7.77
C SER A 392 -25.09 8.00 7.07
N PHE A 393 -24.04 7.48 6.43
CA PHE A 393 -22.94 8.25 5.85
C PHE A 393 -23.39 9.30 4.82
N TRP A 394 -24.53 9.08 4.14
CA TRP A 394 -25.09 10.05 3.18
C TRP A 394 -25.40 11.40 3.83
N ILE A 395 -25.77 11.39 5.13
CA ILE A 395 -25.98 12.59 5.96
C ILE A 395 -24.71 12.93 6.74
N ASP A 396 -24.11 11.95 7.39
CA ASP A 396 -23.06 12.17 8.40
C ASP A 396 -21.67 12.52 7.81
N ASP A 397 -21.38 12.11 6.57
CA ASP A 397 -20.11 12.38 5.91
C ASP A 397 -20.10 13.81 5.34
N THR A 398 -19.93 14.78 6.24
CA THR A 398 -19.95 16.21 5.93
C THR A 398 -18.66 16.71 5.28
N GLN A 399 -17.56 15.96 5.39
CA GLN A 399 -16.26 16.31 4.81
C GLN A 399 -15.92 15.49 3.54
N ALA A 400 -16.83 14.64 3.10
CA ALA A 400 -16.78 13.93 1.83
C ALA A 400 -17.51 14.76 0.76
N THR A 401 -16.79 15.68 0.11
CA THR A 401 -17.32 16.57 -0.93
C THR A 401 -17.03 16.02 -2.33
N TYR A 402 -17.70 16.53 -3.36
CA TYR A 402 -17.43 16.16 -4.75
C TYR A 402 -16.28 16.99 -5.37
N SER A 403 -15.25 17.30 -4.59
CA SER A 403 -14.05 17.97 -5.08
C SER A 403 -12.89 16.99 -5.13
N LEU A 404 -11.98 17.13 -6.10
CA LEU A 404 -10.70 16.42 -6.10
C LEU A 404 -9.82 16.72 -4.86
N ASN A 405 -10.17 17.75 -4.09
CA ASN A 405 -9.55 18.10 -2.81
C ASN A 405 -10.43 17.76 -1.59
N SER A 406 -11.41 16.87 -1.76
CA SER A 406 -12.21 16.36 -0.64
C SER A 406 -11.29 15.80 0.45
N LYS A 407 -11.66 16.00 1.72
CA LYS A 407 -10.86 15.50 2.84
C LYS A 407 -10.93 13.98 2.95
N TYR A 408 -12.11 13.41 2.69
CA TYR A 408 -12.36 11.97 2.67
C TYR A 408 -12.97 11.56 1.34
N VAL A 409 -12.69 10.33 0.93
CA VAL A 409 -13.47 9.63 -0.10
C VAL A 409 -14.14 8.44 0.57
N THR A 410 -15.47 8.47 0.60
CA THR A 410 -16.30 7.45 1.24
C THR A 410 -17.31 6.93 0.23
N PHE A 411 -18.22 6.04 0.64
CA PHE A 411 -19.37 5.67 -0.18
C PHE A 411 -20.23 6.87 -0.63
N LYS A 412 -20.14 8.04 0.02
CA LYS A 412 -20.87 9.24 -0.40
C LYS A 412 -20.38 9.80 -1.73
N ASN A 413 -19.07 9.84 -1.98
CA ASN A 413 -18.45 10.62 -3.05
C ASN A 413 -17.38 9.84 -3.84
N LEU A 414 -17.59 8.53 -4.05
CA LEU A 414 -16.68 7.65 -4.82
C LEU A 414 -16.28 8.21 -6.20
N GLU A 415 -17.10 9.10 -6.77
CA GLU A 415 -16.81 9.84 -7.99
C GLU A 415 -15.45 10.57 -7.94
N VAL A 416 -14.99 11.01 -6.78
CA VAL A 416 -13.70 11.71 -6.62
C VAL A 416 -12.52 10.80 -6.96
N ILE A 417 -12.45 9.60 -6.38
CA ILE A 417 -11.36 8.66 -6.67
C ILE A 417 -11.51 8.03 -8.06
N ASP A 418 -12.75 7.84 -8.53
CA ASP A 418 -13.06 7.44 -9.90
C ASP A 418 -12.57 8.47 -10.94
N ALA A 419 -12.74 9.77 -10.66
CA ALA A 419 -12.22 10.83 -11.51
C ALA A 419 -10.69 10.88 -11.47
N TRP A 420 -10.10 10.82 -10.27
CA TRP A 420 -8.64 10.85 -10.10
C TRP A 420 -7.96 9.70 -10.85
N ILE A 421 -8.39 8.44 -10.66
CA ILE A 421 -7.73 7.28 -11.29
C ILE A 421 -7.82 7.29 -12.82
N ARG A 422 -8.79 8.02 -13.39
CA ARG A 422 -8.99 8.15 -14.84
C ARG A 422 -8.20 9.28 -15.49
N GLN A 423 -7.50 10.10 -14.72
CA GLN A 423 -6.56 11.11 -15.25
C GLN A 423 -5.37 10.42 -15.91
N LYS A 424 -4.98 10.90 -17.10
CA LYS A 424 -3.96 10.24 -17.93
C LYS A 424 -2.58 10.21 -17.28
N GLU A 425 -2.30 11.22 -16.45
CA GLU A 425 -1.08 11.36 -15.67
C GLU A 425 -0.93 10.22 -14.65
N ASN A 426 -2.05 9.61 -14.24
CA ASN A 426 -2.07 8.49 -13.30
C ASN A 426 -1.99 7.12 -14.00
N PHE A 427 -1.95 7.05 -15.33
CA PHE A 427 -1.95 5.77 -16.06
C PHE A 427 -0.59 5.09 -16.01
N TYR A 428 -0.61 3.76 -15.98
CA TYR A 428 0.59 2.96 -16.20
C TYR A 428 1.12 3.16 -17.63
N LYS A 429 2.39 3.57 -17.71
CA LYS A 429 3.12 3.96 -18.93
C LYS A 429 2.34 5.00 -19.75
N GLY A 430 1.53 5.85 -19.09
CA GLY A 430 0.66 6.85 -19.73
C GLY A 430 -0.43 6.28 -20.65
N LYS A 431 -0.67 4.96 -20.62
CA LYS A 431 -1.52 4.26 -21.60
C LYS A 431 -2.61 3.40 -20.97
N THR A 432 -2.35 2.81 -19.82
CA THR A 432 -3.27 1.84 -19.20
C THR A 432 -3.76 2.37 -17.86
N LYS A 433 -5.08 2.49 -17.67
CA LYS A 433 -5.66 2.80 -16.36
C LYS A 433 -5.16 1.80 -15.33
N ARG A 434 -4.71 2.30 -14.18
CA ARG A 434 -4.29 1.45 -13.06
C ARG A 434 -5.49 0.77 -12.42
N VAL A 435 -5.25 -0.41 -11.84
CA VAL A 435 -6.29 -1.13 -11.10
C VAL A 435 -6.69 -0.29 -9.88
N LEU A 436 -7.99 -0.14 -9.63
CA LEU A 436 -8.58 0.43 -8.43
C LEU A 436 -9.59 -0.57 -7.88
N PHE A 437 -9.20 -1.23 -6.80
CA PHE A 437 -10.05 -2.11 -6.00
C PHE A 437 -10.46 -1.36 -4.74
N LEU A 438 -11.74 -1.38 -4.42
CA LEU A 438 -12.18 -1.07 -3.07
C LEU A 438 -11.99 -2.36 -2.25
N SER A 439 -10.92 -2.47 -1.47
CA SER A 439 -10.44 -3.76 -0.92
C SER A 439 -10.99 -4.10 0.45
N GLU A 440 -11.44 -3.11 1.22
CA GLU A 440 -11.93 -3.29 2.57
C GLU A 440 -12.89 -2.15 2.93
N GLN A 441 -14.19 -2.44 2.97
CA GLN A 441 -15.20 -1.44 3.32
C GLN A 441 -16.54 -2.10 3.63
N GLY A 442 -17.30 -1.48 4.51
CA GLY A 442 -18.66 -1.87 4.83
C GLY A 442 -19.37 -0.76 5.58
N THR A 443 -20.68 -0.90 5.73
CA THR A 443 -21.45 -0.07 6.66
C THR A 443 -21.66 -0.84 7.95
N ASN A 444 -21.62 -0.14 9.07
CA ASN A 444 -21.83 -0.72 10.39
C ASN A 444 -23.32 -0.99 10.65
N SER A 445 -23.65 -1.94 11.52
CA SER A 445 -24.94 -2.01 12.21
C SER A 445 -24.70 -1.84 13.72
N PRO A 446 -24.91 -0.65 14.33
CA PRO A 446 -24.57 -0.41 15.73
C PRO A 446 -25.13 -1.44 16.71
N SER A 447 -26.27 -2.04 16.38
CA SER A 447 -26.82 -3.24 17.00
C SER A 447 -27.42 -4.17 15.95
N TYR A 448 -28.02 -5.28 16.40
CA TYR A 448 -28.83 -6.18 15.56
C TYR A 448 -30.32 -5.82 15.56
N SER A 449 -30.69 -4.59 15.95
CA SER A 449 -32.08 -4.10 15.81
C SER A 449 -32.47 -4.02 14.34
N GLU A 450 -33.76 -4.15 14.04
CA GLU A 450 -34.27 -4.06 12.67
C GLU A 450 -33.90 -2.72 12.00
N SER A 451 -33.93 -1.62 12.75
CA SER A 451 -33.55 -0.29 12.25
C SER A 451 -32.07 -0.20 11.88
N ASP A 452 -31.17 -0.70 12.72
CA ASP A 452 -29.73 -0.64 12.46
C ASP A 452 -29.32 -1.56 11.30
N LEU A 453 -29.96 -2.73 11.22
CA LEU A 453 -29.78 -3.65 10.10
C LEU A 453 -30.32 -3.08 8.77
N ALA A 454 -31.43 -2.33 8.82
CA ALA A 454 -31.96 -1.63 7.66
C ALA A 454 -31.03 -0.49 7.19
N LEU A 455 -30.45 0.27 8.12
CA LEU A 455 -29.45 1.31 7.80
C LEU A 455 -28.21 0.71 7.13
N GLN A 456 -27.72 -0.42 7.66
CA GLN A 456 -26.59 -1.14 7.06
C GLN A 456 -26.91 -1.56 5.61
N ALA A 457 -28.06 -2.20 5.41
CA ALA A 457 -28.49 -2.68 4.10
C ALA A 457 -28.74 -1.55 3.09
N ALA A 458 -29.32 -0.43 3.54
CA ALA A 458 -29.48 0.79 2.75
C ALA A 458 -28.13 1.33 2.27
N GLY A 459 -27.13 1.36 3.16
CA GLY A 459 -25.76 1.73 2.80
C GLY A 459 -25.12 0.78 1.79
N GLY A 460 -25.37 -0.53 1.92
CA GLY A 460 -24.92 -1.52 0.93
C GLY A 460 -25.53 -1.34 -0.45
N ALA A 461 -26.83 -1.01 -0.50
CA ALA A 461 -27.53 -0.70 -1.75
C ALA A 461 -26.94 0.56 -2.42
N TRP A 462 -26.72 1.62 -1.64
CA TRP A 462 -26.07 2.85 -2.10
C TRP A 462 -24.67 2.59 -2.67
N ALA A 463 -23.83 1.86 -1.92
CA ALA A 463 -22.46 1.54 -2.34
C ALA A 463 -22.43 0.81 -3.68
N TRP A 464 -23.28 -0.21 -3.85
CA TRP A 464 -23.36 -0.96 -5.10
C TRP A 464 -23.89 -0.12 -6.27
N LYS A 465 -24.96 0.67 -6.05
CA LYS A 465 -25.53 1.54 -7.09
C LYS A 465 -24.54 2.59 -7.61
N LYS A 466 -23.61 3.06 -6.77
CA LYS A 466 -22.49 3.90 -7.22
C LYS A 466 -21.42 3.10 -7.95
N VAL A 467 -20.86 2.07 -7.32
CA VAL A 467 -19.72 1.31 -7.91
C VAL A 467 -20.06 0.72 -9.28
N SER A 468 -21.30 0.24 -9.47
CA SER A 468 -21.77 -0.28 -10.75
C SER A 468 -21.75 0.73 -11.90
N LYS A 469 -21.79 2.04 -11.60
CA LYS A 469 -21.79 3.14 -12.58
C LYS A 469 -20.44 3.85 -12.75
N LEU A 470 -19.44 3.55 -11.92
CA LEU A 470 -18.14 4.24 -11.89
C LEU A 470 -17.04 3.41 -12.56
N ASP A 471 -16.72 3.73 -13.82
CA ASP A 471 -15.81 2.95 -14.68
C ASP A 471 -14.35 2.93 -14.23
N GLY A 472 -13.93 3.89 -13.41
CA GLY A 472 -12.61 3.94 -12.80
C GLY A 472 -12.41 2.86 -11.74
N ILE A 473 -13.49 2.43 -11.08
CA ILE A 473 -13.49 1.40 -10.02
C ILE A 473 -13.69 0.02 -10.65
N ASP A 474 -12.70 -0.86 -10.49
CA ASP A 474 -12.73 -2.20 -11.09
C ASP A 474 -13.53 -3.20 -10.24
N ALA A 475 -13.41 -3.14 -8.91
CA ALA A 475 -14.11 -4.05 -8.00
C ALA A 475 -14.32 -3.45 -6.61
N ILE A 476 -15.27 -4.02 -5.87
CA ILE A 476 -15.57 -3.74 -4.46
C ILE A 476 -15.62 -5.05 -3.66
N GLN A 477 -14.89 -5.10 -2.54
CA GLN A 477 -14.89 -6.22 -1.60
C GLN A 477 -15.61 -5.82 -0.32
N TRP A 478 -16.83 -6.30 -0.10
CA TRP A 478 -17.49 -6.06 1.19
C TRP A 478 -16.64 -6.64 2.33
N HIS A 479 -16.27 -5.79 3.28
CA HIS A 479 -15.65 -6.18 4.53
C HIS A 479 -16.69 -6.07 5.66
N ASN A 480 -17.04 -7.14 6.35
CA ASN A 480 -16.51 -8.51 6.26
C ASN A 480 -17.61 -9.50 5.77
N TRP A 481 -17.26 -10.71 5.39
CA TRP A 481 -18.24 -11.77 5.18
C TRP A 481 -19.08 -12.03 6.45
N ALA A 482 -18.47 -11.97 7.63
CA ALA A 482 -19.15 -12.07 8.91
C ALA A 482 -18.64 -11.03 9.90
N ASP A 483 -19.50 -10.57 10.81
CA ASP A 483 -19.12 -9.65 11.88
C ASP A 483 -17.98 -10.29 12.71
N ASN A 484 -17.00 -9.48 13.12
CA ASN A 484 -15.82 -9.96 13.84
C ASN A 484 -15.60 -9.15 15.12
N LYS A 485 -15.46 -9.84 16.25
CA LYS A 485 -15.24 -9.21 17.57
C LYS A 485 -13.93 -8.43 17.66
N ALA A 486 -12.95 -8.73 16.80
CA ALA A 486 -11.69 -8.02 16.73
C ALA A 486 -11.81 -6.60 16.10
N GLU A 487 -12.95 -6.25 15.51
CA GLU A 487 -13.20 -4.98 14.81
C GLU A 487 -13.67 -3.86 15.74
N GLY A 488 -13.21 -3.83 17.00
CA GLY A 488 -13.49 -2.73 17.93
C GLY A 488 -14.97 -2.48 18.23
N GLY A 489 -15.82 -3.50 18.11
CA GLY A 489 -17.27 -3.40 18.33
C GLY A 489 -18.09 -3.07 17.08
N LEU A 490 -17.46 -2.93 15.92
CA LEU A 490 -18.14 -2.80 14.64
C LEU A 490 -18.82 -4.12 14.24
N ARG A 491 -20.00 -4.01 13.64
CA ARG A 491 -20.78 -5.11 13.06
C ARG A 491 -21.01 -4.81 11.58
N ILE A 492 -19.93 -4.80 10.82
CA ILE A 492 -19.89 -4.45 9.39
C ILE A 492 -20.13 -5.64 8.45
N GLY A 493 -20.17 -6.85 8.99
CA GLY A 493 -20.30 -8.09 8.25
C GLY A 493 -21.63 -8.27 7.54
N LEU A 494 -21.64 -9.15 6.53
CA LEU A 494 -22.86 -9.65 5.88
C LEU A 494 -23.62 -10.62 6.78
N ARG A 495 -22.91 -11.32 7.67
CA ARG A 495 -23.48 -12.26 8.65
C ARG A 495 -23.17 -11.82 10.07
N THR A 496 -24.01 -12.23 11.01
CA THR A 496 -23.84 -11.94 12.45
C THR A 496 -22.69 -12.74 13.07
N PHE A 497 -22.17 -12.29 14.23
CA PHE A 497 -21.49 -13.16 15.20
C PHE A 497 -22.42 -13.49 16.37
N GLY A 498 -22.12 -14.57 17.10
CA GLY A 498 -22.89 -14.98 18.27
C GLY A 498 -22.79 -14.00 19.45
N GLU A 499 -23.91 -13.38 19.83
CA GLU A 499 -24.03 -12.40 20.92
C GLU A 499 -25.38 -12.50 21.63
N GLY A 500 -25.40 -12.86 22.92
CA GLY A 500 -26.65 -13.08 23.65
C GLY A 500 -27.51 -14.14 22.96
N ASN A 501 -28.73 -13.75 22.53
CA ASN A 501 -29.66 -14.62 21.81
C ASN A 501 -29.45 -14.61 20.28
N ILE A 502 -28.50 -13.83 19.77
CA ILE A 502 -28.21 -13.76 18.33
C ILE A 502 -27.35 -14.96 17.95
N GLN A 503 -27.85 -15.78 17.04
CA GLN A 503 -27.10 -16.90 16.48
C GLN A 503 -25.96 -16.39 15.59
N SER A 504 -24.81 -17.07 15.64
CA SER A 504 -23.67 -16.75 14.78
C SER A 504 -23.92 -17.16 13.33
N LEU A 505 -23.36 -16.40 12.40
CA LEU A 505 -23.42 -16.62 10.95
C LEU A 505 -24.82 -16.53 10.34
N THR A 506 -25.77 -15.91 11.02
CA THR A 506 -27.09 -15.59 10.46
C THR A 506 -26.95 -14.50 9.41
N ALA A 507 -27.57 -14.67 8.25
CA ALA A 507 -27.58 -13.66 7.19
C ALA A 507 -28.30 -12.39 7.66
N LYS A 508 -27.63 -11.24 7.56
CA LYS A 508 -28.22 -9.92 7.85
C LYS A 508 -28.96 -9.40 6.62
N PRO A 509 -29.85 -8.39 6.72
CA PRO A 509 -30.50 -7.79 5.56
C PRO A 509 -29.54 -7.35 4.45
N VAL A 510 -28.35 -6.86 4.79
CA VAL A 510 -27.31 -6.49 3.81
C VAL A 510 -26.78 -7.69 3.00
N TRP A 511 -26.83 -8.91 3.54
CA TRP A 511 -26.49 -10.14 2.79
C TRP A 511 -27.41 -10.32 1.59
N TYR A 512 -28.72 -10.08 1.76
CA TYR A 512 -29.70 -10.18 0.67
C TYR A 512 -29.52 -9.06 -0.35
N VAL A 513 -29.15 -7.86 0.09
CA VAL A 513 -28.74 -6.76 -0.81
C VAL A 513 -27.54 -7.18 -1.65
N TRP A 514 -26.49 -7.71 -1.01
CA TRP A 514 -25.28 -8.14 -1.73
C TRP A 514 -25.53 -9.32 -2.68
N LYS A 515 -26.42 -10.25 -2.30
CA LYS A 515 -26.88 -11.32 -3.19
C LYS A 515 -27.57 -10.76 -4.44
N ALA A 516 -28.53 -9.84 -4.26
CA ALA A 516 -29.32 -9.27 -5.36
C ALA A 516 -28.53 -8.29 -6.26
N ALA A 517 -27.47 -7.68 -5.74
CA ALA A 517 -26.61 -6.75 -6.47
C ALA A 517 -26.10 -7.34 -7.82
N GLY A 518 -26.35 -6.63 -8.92
CA GLY A 518 -25.96 -7.01 -10.27
C GLY A 518 -26.85 -8.10 -10.89
N THR A 519 -28.00 -8.40 -10.30
CA THR A 519 -28.97 -9.40 -10.79
C THR A 519 -30.29 -8.75 -11.17
N SER A 520 -31.20 -9.51 -11.77
CA SER A 520 -32.57 -9.06 -12.05
C SER A 520 -33.40 -8.77 -10.80
N GLU A 521 -32.99 -9.24 -9.62
CA GLU A 521 -33.68 -8.99 -8.34
C GLU A 521 -33.27 -7.68 -7.67
N GLU A 522 -32.21 -7.01 -8.17
CA GLU A 522 -31.58 -5.85 -7.55
C GLU A 522 -32.61 -4.79 -7.13
N ASP A 523 -33.40 -4.26 -8.06
CA ASP A 523 -34.33 -3.17 -7.76
C ASP A 523 -35.43 -3.60 -6.77
N SER A 524 -35.94 -4.83 -6.89
CA SER A 524 -36.95 -5.35 -5.97
C SER A 524 -36.46 -5.45 -4.52
N VAL A 525 -35.17 -5.74 -4.32
CA VAL A 525 -34.54 -5.83 -3.01
C VAL A 525 -34.05 -4.46 -2.54
N PHE A 526 -33.61 -3.59 -3.44
CA PHE A 526 -33.00 -2.31 -3.09
C PHE A 526 -34.07 -1.26 -2.79
N ASP A 527 -35.18 -1.24 -3.52
CA ASP A 527 -36.15 -0.14 -3.48
C ASP A 527 -36.85 0.05 -2.13
N LYS A 528 -36.95 -1.01 -1.31
CA LYS A 528 -37.44 -0.89 0.07
C LYS A 528 -36.56 0.00 0.96
N TYR A 529 -35.31 0.26 0.58
CA TYR A 529 -34.39 1.11 1.34
C TYR A 529 -34.39 2.57 0.87
N LYS A 530 -35.13 2.93 -0.18
CA LYS A 530 -35.25 4.32 -0.65
C LYS A 530 -35.76 5.26 0.45
N GLU A 531 -36.75 4.81 1.23
CA GLU A 531 -37.27 5.56 2.38
C GLU A 531 -36.20 5.77 3.46
N THR A 532 -35.45 4.73 3.81
CA THR A 532 -34.33 4.81 4.76
C THR A 532 -33.25 5.81 4.33
N LEU A 533 -32.99 5.89 3.02
CA LEU A 533 -32.03 6.81 2.42
C LEU A 533 -32.57 8.23 2.22
N GLY A 534 -33.88 8.42 2.31
CA GLY A 534 -34.54 9.70 1.99
C GLY A 534 -34.47 10.07 0.51
N ILE A 535 -34.47 9.07 -0.38
CA ILE A 535 -34.43 9.27 -1.85
C ILE A 535 -35.67 8.70 -2.51
N THR A 536 -35.98 9.17 -3.71
CA THR A 536 -37.05 8.61 -4.57
C THR A 536 -36.50 7.93 -5.83
N ASP A 537 -35.30 8.32 -6.27
CA ASP A 537 -34.60 7.79 -7.44
C ASP A 537 -33.13 7.49 -7.08
N TRP A 538 -32.63 6.33 -7.49
CA TRP A 538 -31.23 5.95 -7.33
C TRP A 538 -30.26 6.85 -8.11
N ASN A 539 -30.70 7.57 -9.13
CA ASN A 539 -29.82 8.51 -9.81
C ASN A 539 -29.47 9.74 -8.95
N SER A 540 -30.29 10.08 -7.95
CA SER A 540 -30.05 11.25 -7.11
C SER A 540 -28.84 11.11 -6.19
N ILE A 541 -28.29 9.90 -6.04
CA ILE A 541 -27.12 9.65 -5.19
C ILE A 541 -25.82 9.99 -5.90
N MET A 542 -25.84 10.12 -7.24
CA MET A 542 -24.66 10.44 -8.04
C MET A 542 -24.34 11.93 -7.94
N GLY A 543 -23.06 12.27 -7.80
CA GLY A 543 -22.59 13.65 -7.82
C GLY A 543 -21.63 13.92 -8.98
N GLN A 544 -21.53 15.19 -9.37
CA GLN A 544 -20.55 15.64 -10.35
C GLN A 544 -19.29 16.13 -9.62
N VAL A 545 -18.12 15.65 -10.05
CA VAL A 545 -16.85 16.14 -9.50
C VAL A 545 -16.53 17.51 -10.08
N GLU A 546 -16.20 18.45 -9.20
CA GLU A 546 -15.76 19.82 -9.51
C GLU A 546 -14.30 19.89 -10.00
#